data_AF-V6TWA6-F1
#
_entry.id   AF-V6TWA6-F1
#
_cell.length_a   1.000
_cell.length_b   1.000
_cell.length_c   1.000
_cell.angle_alpha   90.00
_cell.angle_beta   90.00
_cell.angle_gamma   90.00
#
_symmetry.space_group_name_H-M   'P 1'
#
loop_
_entity.id
_entity.type
_entity.pdbx_description
1 polymer ?
#
loop_
_entity_poly.entity_id
_entity_poly.type
_entity_poly.pdbx_seq_one_letter_code
_entity_poly.pdbx_strand_id
1 'polypeptide(L)'
;MEEIDCLLMDLEDALSAFQKHISAYKSNPTAASSKTSLTSAETALSKAKSLQTQVDNLLRGIAGMEARRAQQQFKLLQTRVANASQELEQAKRRADTKKASSKANTVDDLLESQHKRSRKTSTS
;
A
#
# COMPACT_ATOMS: atom_id res chain seq x y z
N MET A 1 -25.41 5.64 17.83
CA MET A 1 -24.23 6.53 17.87
C MET A 1 -23.00 5.76 18.31
N GLU A 2 -23.06 5.04 19.43
CA GLU A 2 -21.95 4.20 19.94
C GLU A 2 -21.34 3.24 18.90
N GLU A 3 -22.17 2.57 18.09
CA GLU A 3 -21.68 1.69 17.00
C GLU A 3 -20.87 2.46 15.93
N ILE A 4 -21.29 3.68 15.59
CA ILE A 4 -20.60 4.52 14.60
C ILE A 4 -19.26 4.98 15.17
N ASP A 5 -19.22 5.37 16.44
CA ASP A 5 -18.00 5.79 17.11
C ASP A 5 -16.99 4.64 17.20
N CYS A 6 -17.44 3.42 17.50
CA CYS A 6 -16.60 2.21 17.46
C CYS A 6 -16.04 1.95 16.06
N LEU A 7 -16.86 2.04 15.01
CA LEU A 7 -16.41 1.83 13.62
C LEU A 7 -15.46 2.93 13.13
N LEU A 8 -15.63 4.17 13.59
CA LEU A 8 -14.70 5.27 13.32
C LEU A 8 -13.33 5.01 13.98
N MET A 9 -13.32 4.50 15.22
CA MET A 9 -12.09 4.11 15.91
C MET A 9 -11.39 2.94 15.19
N ASP A 10 -12.15 1.91 14.82
CA ASP A 10 -11.62 0.77 14.04
C ASP A 10 -11.05 1.20 12.68
N LEU A 11 -11.66 2.21 12.04
CA LEU A 11 -11.18 2.77 10.78
C LEU A 11 -9.86 3.53 10.98
N GLU A 12 -9.74 4.29 12.08
CA GLU A 12 -8.49 4.95 12.47
C GLU A 12 -7.36 3.95 12.76
N ASP A 13 -7.68 2.84 13.44
CA ASP A 13 -6.73 1.77 13.73
C ASP A 13 -6.28 1.06 12.46
N ALA A 14 -7.20 0.77 11.54
CA ALA A 14 -6.86 0.18 10.24
C ALA A 14 -5.94 1.10 9.42
N LEU A 15 -6.20 2.41 9.42
CA LEU A 15 -5.34 3.41 8.77
C LEU A 15 -3.97 3.53 9.45
N SER A 16 -3.91 3.42 10.78
CA SER A 16 -2.65 3.46 11.54
C SER A 16 -1.81 2.21 11.26
N ALA A 17 -2.45 1.03 11.17
CA ALA A 17 -1.80 -0.21 10.75
C ALA A 17 -1.25 -0.10 9.33
N PHE A 18 -2.04 0.44 8.39
CA PHE A 18 -1.57 0.74 7.03
C PHE A 18 -0.30 1.61 7.05
N GLN A 19 -0.33 2.73 7.79
CA GLN A 19 0.79 3.67 7.89
C GLN A 19 2.05 2.98 8.42
N LYS A 20 1.90 2.12 9.43
CA LYS A 20 2.99 1.33 10.02
C LYS A 20 3.63 0.41 8.98
N HIS A 21 2.83 -0.34 8.22
CA HIS A 21 3.32 -1.25 7.20
C HIS A 21 3.97 -0.53 6.02
N ILE A 22 3.40 0.58 5.56
CA ILE A 22 4.00 1.41 4.50
C ILE A 22 5.32 2.04 4.97
N SER A 23 5.38 2.52 6.21
CA SER A 23 6.62 3.08 6.76
C SER A 23 7.72 2.01 6.86
N ALA A 24 7.37 0.79 7.27
CA ALA A 24 8.29 -0.35 7.29
C ALA A 24 8.80 -0.73 5.88
N TYR A 25 7.92 -0.68 4.86
CA TYR A 25 8.34 -0.86 3.47
C TYR A 25 9.35 0.21 3.02
N LYS A 26 9.13 1.48 3.39
CA LYS A 26 10.02 2.59 3.04
C LYS A 26 11.37 2.52 3.75
N SER A 27 11.42 2.06 5.00
CA SER A 27 12.64 2.07 5.83
C SER A 27 13.56 0.89 5.57
N ASN A 28 13.05 -0.28 5.16
CA ASN A 28 13.89 -1.46 4.93
C ASN A 28 13.47 -2.28 3.69
N PRO A 29 13.85 -1.85 2.48
CA PRO A 29 13.40 -2.47 1.24
C PRO A 29 14.22 -3.71 0.84
N THR A 30 14.37 -4.68 1.74
CA THR A 30 14.81 -6.04 1.35
C THR A 30 13.67 -6.74 0.63
N ALA A 31 13.96 -7.55 -0.40
CA ALA A 31 12.93 -8.08 -1.30
C ALA A 31 11.82 -8.89 -0.58
N ALA A 32 12.17 -9.67 0.44
CA ALA A 32 11.22 -10.46 1.23
C ALA A 32 10.40 -9.58 2.20
N SER A 33 11.05 -8.67 2.93
CA SER A 33 10.36 -7.75 3.85
C SER A 33 9.46 -6.77 3.10
N SER A 34 9.88 -6.32 1.92
CA SER A 34 9.11 -5.40 1.07
C SER A 34 7.78 -5.99 0.62
N LYS A 35 7.79 -7.26 0.19
CA LYS A 35 6.58 -7.94 -0.29
C LYS A 35 5.58 -8.14 0.86
N THR A 36 6.06 -8.64 2.00
CA THR A 36 5.21 -8.82 3.19
C THR A 36 4.62 -7.50 3.67
N SER A 37 5.43 -6.44 3.78
CA SER A 37 4.95 -5.11 4.21
C SER A 37 3.93 -4.52 3.25
N LEU A 38 4.11 -4.65 1.93
CA LEU A 38 3.13 -4.18 0.94
C LEU A 38 1.82 -4.98 1.00
N THR A 39 1.89 -6.30 1.14
CA THR A 39 0.69 -7.14 1.30
C THR A 39 -0.06 -6.79 2.59
N SER A 40 0.64 -6.63 3.72
CA SER A 40 0.00 -6.23 4.98
C SER A 40 -0.62 -4.83 4.91
N ALA A 41 0.04 -3.89 4.23
CA ALA A 41 -0.53 -2.57 3.96
C ALA A 41 -1.81 -2.68 3.11
N GLU A 42 -1.80 -3.49 2.06
CA GLU A 42 -2.98 -3.73 1.23
C GLU A 42 -4.15 -4.35 2.01
N THR A 43 -3.89 -5.33 2.87
CA THR A 43 -4.91 -5.92 3.76
C THR A 43 -5.49 -4.87 4.71
N ALA A 44 -4.65 -4.06 5.35
CA ALA A 44 -5.09 -3.00 6.25
C ALA A 44 -5.95 -1.94 5.52
N LEU A 45 -5.55 -1.54 4.31
CA LEU A 45 -6.32 -0.61 3.48
C LEU A 45 -7.67 -1.22 3.04
N SER A 46 -7.71 -2.51 2.72
CA SER A 46 -8.95 -3.21 2.39
C SER A 46 -9.93 -3.21 3.58
N LYS A 47 -9.42 -3.48 4.79
CA LYS A 47 -10.21 -3.36 6.03
C LYS A 47 -10.73 -1.93 6.22
N ALA A 48 -9.88 -0.92 6.03
CA ALA A 48 -10.29 0.49 6.14
C ALA A 48 -11.40 0.85 5.13
N LYS A 49 -11.33 0.39 3.88
CA LYS A 49 -12.39 0.61 2.87
C LYS A 49 -13.71 -0.08 3.21
N SER A 50 -13.64 -1.28 3.80
CA SER A 50 -14.83 -1.98 4.28
C SER A 50 -15.50 -1.21 5.42
N LEU A 51 -14.73 -0.78 6.41
CA LEU A 51 -15.23 0.04 7.52
C LEU A 51 -15.78 1.38 7.04
N GLN A 52 -15.12 2.03 6.07
CA GLN A 52 -15.61 3.25 5.43
C GLN A 52 -17.01 3.03 4.85
N THR A 53 -17.24 1.95 4.13
CA THR A 53 -18.56 1.63 3.55
C THR A 53 -19.62 1.38 4.64
N GLN A 54 -19.24 0.72 5.73
CA GLN A 54 -20.15 0.48 6.86
C GLN A 54 -20.56 1.78 7.55
N VAL A 55 -19.59 2.65 7.85
CA VAL A 55 -19.86 3.96 8.46
C VAL A 55 -20.70 4.85 7.54
N ASP A 56 -20.43 4.86 6.23
CA ASP A 56 -21.21 5.63 5.25
C ASP A 56 -22.69 5.20 5.24
N ASN A 57 -22.92 3.88 5.25
CA ASN A 57 -24.27 3.32 5.30
C ASN A 57 -25.00 3.68 6.60
N LEU A 58 -24.31 3.63 7.74
CA LEU A 58 -24.90 3.96 9.04
C LEU A 58 -25.16 5.45 9.18
N LEU A 59 -24.28 6.32 8.68
CA LEU A 59 -24.48 7.77 8.73
C LEU A 59 -25.53 8.28 7.74
N ARG A 60 -25.92 7.46 6.75
CA ARG A 60 -26.93 7.84 5.76
C ARG A 60 -28.30 8.02 6.42
N GLY A 61 -28.78 9.26 6.42
CA GLY A 61 -30.10 9.60 6.94
C GLY A 61 -30.16 9.86 8.45
N ILE A 62 -29.03 9.79 9.17
CA ILE A 62 -28.98 10.20 10.58
C ILE A 62 -28.74 11.72 10.66
N ALA A 63 -29.55 12.40 11.49
CA ALA A 63 -29.44 13.82 11.77
C ALA A 63 -29.29 14.08 13.28
N GLY A 64 -28.63 15.18 13.64
CA GLY A 64 -28.35 15.55 15.03
C GLY A 64 -26.94 16.12 15.20
N MET A 65 -26.65 16.74 16.35
CA MET A 65 -25.30 17.29 16.61
C MET A 65 -24.23 16.20 16.67
N GLU A 66 -24.56 15.08 17.31
CA GLU A 66 -23.70 13.90 17.39
C GLU A 66 -23.40 13.29 16.01
N ALA A 67 -24.44 13.15 15.18
CA ALA A 67 -24.28 12.70 13.80
C ALA A 67 -23.41 13.65 12.97
N ARG A 68 -23.54 14.97 13.17
CA ARG A 68 -22.68 15.96 12.49
C ARG A 68 -21.21 15.83 12.92
N ARG A 69 -20.93 15.57 14.20
CA ARG A 69 -19.57 15.31 14.68
C ARG A 69 -19.00 14.05 14.03
N ALA A 70 -19.76 12.95 14.06
CA ALA A 70 -19.36 11.69 13.43
C ALA A 70 -19.14 11.85 11.92
N GLN A 71 -20.00 12.61 11.22
CA GLN A 71 -19.81 12.94 9.79
C GLN A 71 -18.54 13.74 9.51
N GLN A 72 -18.19 14.69 10.37
CA GLN A 72 -16.95 15.47 10.23
C GLN A 72 -15.72 14.57 10.40
N GLN A 73 -15.70 13.76 11.45
CA GLN A 73 -14.62 12.79 11.66
C GLN A 73 -14.55 11.80 10.48
N PHE A 74 -15.69 11.28 10.05
CA PHE A 74 -15.75 10.36 8.93
C PHE A 74 -15.17 10.95 7.63
N LYS A 75 -15.49 12.21 7.29
CA LYS A 75 -14.91 12.90 6.12
C LYS A 75 -13.38 13.02 6.19
N LEU A 76 -12.83 13.28 7.38
CA LEU A 76 -11.38 13.30 7.58
C LEU A 76 -10.78 11.91 7.32
N LEU A 77 -11.43 10.84 7.82
CA LEU A 77 -10.98 9.47 7.60
C LEU A 77 -11.11 9.03 6.14
N GLN A 78 -12.19 9.42 5.45
CA GLN A 78 -12.34 9.19 4.00
C GLN A 78 -11.18 9.79 3.21
N THR A 79 -10.77 11.01 3.55
CA THR A 79 -9.61 11.66 2.93
C THR A 79 -8.32 10.88 3.19
N ARG A 80 -8.13 10.38 4.43
CA ARG A 80 -6.99 9.52 4.77
C ARG A 80 -7.00 8.20 4.01
N VAL A 81 -8.15 7.57 3.80
CA VAL A 81 -8.28 6.35 2.98
C VAL A 81 -7.91 6.61 1.51
N ALA A 82 -8.34 7.75 0.96
CA ALA A 82 -7.98 8.15 -0.40
C ALA A 82 -6.46 8.35 -0.54
N ASN A 83 -5.84 9.08 0.39
CA ASN A 83 -4.39 9.29 0.42
C ASN A 83 -3.63 7.97 0.57
N ALA A 84 -4.07 7.09 1.48
CA ALA A 84 -3.49 5.76 1.66
C ALA A 84 -3.59 4.91 0.38
N SER A 85 -4.69 5.01 -0.36
CA SER A 85 -4.85 4.31 -1.64
C SER A 85 -3.82 4.78 -2.68
N GLN A 86 -3.63 6.09 -2.81
CA GLN A 86 -2.62 6.65 -3.71
C GLN A 86 -1.19 6.26 -3.29
N GLU A 87 -0.90 6.29 -1.99
CA GLU A 87 0.40 5.94 -1.44
C GLU A 87 0.75 4.47 -1.68
N LEU A 88 -0.21 3.55 -1.49
CA LEU A 88 -0.04 2.13 -1.78
C LEU A 88 0.26 1.91 -3.27
N GLU A 89 -0.46 2.59 -4.15
CA GLU A 89 -0.28 2.47 -5.59
C GLU A 89 1.13 2.94 -6.01
N GLN A 90 1.58 4.08 -5.50
CA GLN A 90 2.94 4.57 -5.73
C GLN A 90 4.00 3.59 -5.21
N ALA A 91 3.79 3.01 -4.02
CA ALA A 91 4.69 2.04 -3.44
C ALA A 91 4.79 0.75 -4.29
N LYS A 92 3.66 0.26 -4.81
CA LYS A 92 3.63 -0.88 -5.75
C LYS A 92 4.40 -0.57 -7.04
N ARG A 93 4.15 0.59 -7.67
CA ARG A 93 4.88 1.01 -8.89
C ARG A 93 6.40 1.09 -8.67
N ARG A 94 6.84 1.58 -7.51
CA ARG A 94 8.28 1.61 -7.15
C ARG A 94 8.85 0.20 -7.00
N ALA A 95 8.11 -0.72 -6.38
CA ALA A 95 8.52 -2.12 -6.26
C ALA A 95 8.67 -2.80 -7.63
N ASP A 96 7.74 -2.56 -8.55
CA ASP A 96 7.79 -3.11 -9.92
C ASP A 96 8.93 -2.51 -10.74
N THR A 97 9.16 -1.19 -10.62
CA THR A 97 10.28 -0.51 -11.32
C THR A 97 11.63 -1.03 -10.84
N LYS A 98 11.80 -1.27 -9.54
CA LYS A 98 13.02 -1.87 -8.98
C LYS A 98 13.27 -3.27 -9.55
N LYS A 99 12.21 -4.08 -9.70
CA LYS A 99 12.28 -5.41 -10.31
C LYS A 99 12.65 -5.37 -11.79
N ALA A 100 12.16 -4.38 -12.54
CA ALA A 100 12.48 -4.18 -13.95
C ALA A 100 13.95 -3.75 -14.15
N SER A 101 14.44 -2.80 -13.36
CA SER A 101 15.83 -2.34 -13.41
C SER A 101 16.84 -3.45 -13.07
N SER A 102 16.57 -4.27 -12.05
CA SER A 102 17.44 -5.41 -11.73
C SER A 102 17.48 -6.46 -12.86
N LYS A 103 16.39 -6.68 -13.59
CA LYS A 103 16.37 -7.58 -14.74
C LYS A 103 17.12 -7.03 -15.94
N ALA A 104 17.02 -5.73 -16.21
CA ALA A 104 17.72 -5.08 -17.32
C ALA A 104 19.25 -5.24 -17.20
N ASN A 105 19.80 -5.02 -16.00
CA ASN A 105 21.23 -5.22 -15.74
C ASN A 105 21.67 -6.69 -15.90
N THR A 106 20.78 -7.65 -15.65
CA THR A 106 21.11 -9.08 -15.78
C THR A 106 21.17 -9.51 -17.26
N VAL A 107 20.31 -8.93 -18.12
CA VAL A 107 20.30 -9.26 -19.55
C VAL A 107 21.52 -8.67 -20.26
N ASP A 108 21.90 -7.43 -19.93
CA ASP A 108 23.08 -6.76 -20.50
C ASP A 108 24.38 -7.50 -20.10
N ASP A 109 24.53 -7.85 -18.81
CA ASP A 109 25.68 -8.59 -18.29
C ASP A 109 25.77 -10.03 -18.86
N LEU A 110 24.61 -10.68 -19.11
CA LEU A 110 24.55 -12.01 -19.72
C LEU A 110 24.91 -11.97 -21.22
N LEU A 111 24.47 -10.94 -21.96
CA LEU A 111 24.83 -10.74 -23.37
C LEU A 111 26.32 -10.40 -23.52
N GLU A 112 26.87 -9.60 -22.60
CA GLU A 112 28.30 -9.26 -22.61
C GLU A 112 29.17 -10.48 -22.25
N SER A 113 28.72 -11.32 -21.31
CA SER A 113 29.37 -12.59 -20.94
C SER A 113 29.37 -13.62 -22.08
N GLN A 114 28.30 -13.68 -22.87
CA GLN A 114 28.22 -14.56 -24.05
C GLN A 114 29.15 -14.10 -25.18
N HIS A 115 29.24 -12.80 -25.45
CA HIS A 115 30.18 -12.27 -26.44
C HIS A 115 31.66 -12.50 -26.04
N LYS A 116 31.99 -12.45 -24.74
CA LYS A 116 33.35 -12.76 -24.26
C LYS A 116 33.69 -14.27 -24.31
N ARG A 117 32.71 -15.16 -24.12
CA ARG A 117 32.91 -16.62 -24.28
C ARG A 117 33.02 -17.05 -25.74
N SER A 118 32.24 -16.47 -26.64
CA SER A 118 32.26 -16.86 -28.06
C SER A 118 33.56 -16.47 -28.79
N ARG A 119 34.29 -15.45 -28.31
CA ARG A 119 35.62 -15.07 -28.84
C ARG A 119 36.78 -15.96 -28.39
N LYS A 120 36.59 -16.84 -27.40
CA LYS A 120 37.69 -17.64 -26.82
C LYS A 120 37.73 -19.09 -27.29
N THR A 121 36.77 -19.51 -28.13
CA THR A 121 36.66 -20.89 -28.63
C THR A 121 36.96 -21.04 -30.13
N SER A 122 37.43 -19.99 -30.81
CA SER A 122 37.75 -20.02 -32.25
C SER A 122 39.25 -20.03 -32.58
N THR A 123 40.13 -20.23 -31.58
CA THR A 123 41.55 -20.47 -31.81
C THR A 123 42.03 -21.61 -30.92
N SER A 124 41.84 -22.83 -31.41
CA SER A 124 42.72 -24.00 -31.23
C SER A 124 42.22 -25.13 -32.12
#